data_AF-A0A2H0U5G3-F1
#
_entry.id   AF-A0A2H0U5G3-F1
#
_cell.length_a   1.000
_cell.length_b   1.000
_cell.length_c   1.000
_cell.angle_alpha   90.00
_cell.angle_beta   90.00
_cell.angle_gamma   90.00
#
_symmetry.space_group_name_H-M   'P 1'
#
loop_
_entity.id
_entity.type
_entity.pdbx_description
1 polymer ?
#
loop_
_entity_poly.entity_id
_entity_poly.type
_entity_poly.pdbx_seq_one_letter_code
_entity_poly.pdbx_strand_id
1 'polypeptide(L)'
;YTPSFVVGSWVGNNDNTPMGNIASGVSGAAPIWNRLMRLVLKDKQDEPPKVPGNVVALTVDAYGGGIPYDNRPIRSEYFIKGTEPTSPSQVYQKLRLSKHDSGKLASPWEVEHGSYDTKDYIVLKENDQISIDGKNRWQEGINEWIKTTYAADRPEYYPPTETSDYKEDENNNPTLTPIPSATLTPTQTPTPTL
;
A
#
# COMPACT_ATOMS: atom_id res chain seq x y z
N TYR A 1 13.37 -28.90 4.53
CA TYR A 1 14.54 -29.37 5.30
C TYR A 1 14.12 -29.46 6.76
N THR A 2 14.89 -30.14 7.59
CA THR A 2 14.82 -30.06 9.06
C THR A 2 16.18 -29.61 9.58
N PRO A 3 16.34 -29.26 10.88
CA PRO A 3 17.67 -29.03 11.46
C PRO A 3 18.68 -30.15 11.15
N SER A 4 18.24 -31.41 11.14
CA SER A 4 19.11 -32.57 10.88
C SER A 4 19.23 -32.99 9.40
N PHE A 5 18.29 -32.64 8.53
CA PHE A 5 18.26 -33.16 7.14
C PHE A 5 17.97 -32.09 6.08
N VAL A 6 18.77 -32.13 5.00
CA VAL A 6 18.52 -31.39 3.76
C VAL A 6 18.52 -32.35 2.57
N VAL A 7 17.56 -32.20 1.68
CA VAL A 7 17.50 -32.91 0.40
C VAL A 7 17.44 -31.87 -0.70
N GLY A 8 18.37 -31.94 -1.63
CA GLY A 8 18.32 -31.24 -2.91
C GLY A 8 18.00 -32.24 -4.01
N SER A 9 17.14 -31.87 -4.95
CA SER A 9 16.80 -32.70 -6.11
C SER A 9 16.74 -31.82 -7.34
N TRP A 10 17.32 -32.31 -8.43
CA TRP A 10 17.30 -31.66 -9.73
C TRP A 10 16.95 -32.69 -10.78
N VAL A 11 16.24 -32.25 -11.81
CA VAL A 11 15.89 -33.06 -13.00
C VAL A 11 16.15 -32.20 -14.22
N GLY A 12 16.82 -32.77 -15.21
CA GLY A 12 17.10 -32.13 -16.49
C GLY A 12 17.84 -33.07 -17.42
N ASN A 13 17.92 -32.68 -18.69
CA ASN A 13 18.65 -33.43 -19.70
C ASN A 13 20.12 -33.02 -19.68
N ASN A 14 21.03 -34.00 -19.70
CA ASN A 14 22.48 -33.75 -19.67
C ASN A 14 23.01 -33.01 -20.90
N ASP A 15 22.22 -32.95 -21.98
CA ASP A 15 22.54 -32.29 -23.24
C ASP A 15 21.93 -30.88 -23.37
N ASN A 16 21.33 -30.35 -22.29
CA ASN A 16 20.63 -29.06 -22.24
C ASN A 16 19.40 -28.94 -23.15
N THR A 17 18.89 -30.04 -23.71
CA THR A 17 17.63 -29.98 -24.45
C THR A 17 16.46 -29.65 -23.50
N PRO A 18 15.45 -28.88 -23.94
CA PRO A 18 14.28 -28.60 -23.11
C PRO A 18 13.56 -29.87 -22.68
N MET A 19 13.20 -29.96 -21.40
CA MET A 19 12.34 -31.03 -20.91
C MET A 19 10.91 -30.91 -21.47
N GLY A 20 10.23 -32.04 -21.62
CA GLY A 20 8.82 -32.09 -22.04
C GLY A 20 7.83 -31.79 -20.90
N ASN A 21 6.71 -32.53 -20.85
CA ASN A 21 5.60 -32.30 -19.90
C ASN A 21 5.95 -32.41 -18.39
N ILE A 22 7.17 -32.82 -18.04
CA ILE A 22 7.68 -32.95 -16.66
C ILE A 22 8.62 -31.77 -16.31
N ALA A 23 8.70 -30.74 -17.16
CA ALA A 23 9.64 -29.65 -17.00
C ALA A 23 9.44 -28.79 -15.75
N SER A 24 8.25 -28.83 -15.13
CA SER A 24 7.99 -28.03 -13.93
C SER A 24 8.69 -28.63 -12.71
N GLY A 25 9.18 -27.77 -11.81
CA GLY A 25 9.75 -28.22 -10.53
C GLY A 25 8.77 -29.05 -9.69
N VAL A 26 7.46 -28.82 -9.84
CA VAL A 26 6.39 -29.52 -9.13
C VAL A 26 6.18 -30.94 -9.66
N SER A 27 6.27 -31.16 -10.97
CA SER A 27 6.05 -32.48 -11.57
C SER A 27 7.33 -33.31 -11.70
N GLY A 28 8.51 -32.68 -11.79
CA GLY A 28 9.79 -33.39 -11.92
C GLY A 28 10.53 -33.61 -10.60
N ALA A 29 11.08 -32.54 -10.02
CA ALA A 29 11.98 -32.63 -8.87
C ALA A 29 11.24 -32.85 -7.53
N ALA A 30 10.10 -32.18 -7.31
CA ALA A 30 9.38 -32.22 -6.05
C ALA A 30 8.93 -33.64 -5.62
N PRO A 31 8.49 -34.56 -6.51
CA PRO A 31 8.15 -35.93 -6.13
C PRO A 31 9.37 -36.73 -5.65
N ILE A 32 10.55 -36.53 -6.26
CA ILE A 32 11.81 -37.16 -5.85
C ILE A 32 12.18 -36.66 -4.45
N TRP A 33 12.16 -35.34 -4.25
CA TRP A 33 12.38 -34.72 -2.94
C TRP A 33 11.42 -35.26 -1.88
N ASN A 34 10.12 -35.34 -2.19
CA ASN A 34 9.10 -35.81 -1.25
C ASN A 34 9.34 -37.27 -0.82
N ARG A 35 9.66 -38.15 -1.77
CA ARG A 35 9.96 -39.56 -1.49
C ARG A 35 11.19 -39.71 -0.60
N LEU A 36 12.25 -38.96 -0.88
CA LEU A 36 13.48 -38.97 -0.07
C LEU A 36 13.24 -38.41 1.33
N MET A 37 12.55 -37.27 1.45
CA MET A 37 12.22 -36.67 2.75
C MET A 37 11.37 -37.62 3.60
N ARG A 38 10.35 -38.28 3.03
CA ARG A 38 9.55 -39.29 3.74
C ARG A 38 10.39 -40.48 4.21
N LEU A 39 11.37 -40.91 3.41
CA LEU A 39 12.25 -42.00 3.77
C LEU A 39 13.15 -41.64 4.95
N VAL A 40 13.82 -40.48 4.90
CA VAL A 40 14.76 -40.06 5.96
C VAL A 40 14.07 -39.66 7.26
N LEU A 41 12.78 -39.25 7.19
CA LEU A 41 11.98 -38.84 8.35
C LEU A 41 11.10 -39.95 8.96
N LYS A 42 11.01 -41.15 8.36
CA LYS A 42 10.03 -42.21 8.69
C LYS A 42 9.90 -42.49 10.20
N ASP A 43 11.00 -42.46 10.93
CA ASP A 43 11.07 -42.78 12.36
C ASP A 43 11.77 -41.65 13.16
N LYS A 44 11.64 -40.40 12.71
CA LYS A 44 12.21 -39.23 13.36
C LYS A 44 11.14 -38.45 14.10
N GLN A 45 11.51 -37.90 15.25
CA GLN A 45 10.66 -36.93 15.94
C GLN A 45 10.61 -35.62 15.16
N ASP A 46 9.52 -34.87 15.32
CA ASP A 46 9.43 -33.55 14.72
C ASP A 46 10.48 -32.61 15.34
N GLU A 47 11.15 -31.85 14.48
CA GLU A 47 12.22 -30.93 14.84
C GLU A 47 11.78 -29.50 14.47
N PRO A 48 10.92 -28.85 15.27
CA PRO A 48 10.44 -27.53 14.95
C PRO A 48 11.61 -26.53 14.91
N PRO A 49 11.60 -25.59 13.95
CA PRO A 49 12.63 -24.56 13.88
C PRO A 49 12.59 -23.70 15.14
N LYS A 50 13.76 -23.40 15.70
CA LYS A 50 13.88 -22.46 16.83
C LYS A 50 13.74 -21.04 16.33
N VAL A 51 12.80 -20.28 16.89
CA VAL A 51 12.66 -18.85 16.60
C VAL A 51 13.92 -18.12 17.13
N PRO A 52 14.68 -17.43 16.27
CA PRO A 52 15.84 -16.67 16.71
C PRO A 52 15.45 -15.56 17.70
N GLY A 53 16.31 -15.24 18.68
CA GLY A 53 16.01 -14.23 19.70
C GLY A 53 15.84 -12.79 19.18
N ASN A 54 16.27 -12.54 17.94
CA ASN A 54 16.07 -11.27 17.22
C ASN A 54 14.89 -11.29 16.25
N VAL A 55 14.03 -12.31 16.30
CA VAL A 55 12.80 -12.39 15.50
C VAL A 55 11.59 -12.17 16.42
N VAL A 56 10.62 -11.38 15.95
CA VAL A 56 9.35 -11.11 16.63
C VAL A 56 8.19 -11.47 15.73
N ALA A 57 7.09 -11.93 16.32
CA ALA A 57 5.83 -12.13 15.62
C ALA A 57 4.90 -10.96 15.91
N LEU A 58 4.32 -10.37 14.87
CA LEU A 58 3.39 -9.24 14.98
C LEU A 58 2.12 -9.50 14.18
N THR A 59 1.03 -8.93 14.65
CA THR A 59 -0.20 -8.81 13.86
C THR A 59 -0.07 -7.62 12.92
N VAL A 60 -0.22 -7.87 11.62
CA VAL A 60 -0.08 -6.88 10.54
C VAL A 60 -1.33 -6.86 9.66
N ASP A 61 -1.50 -5.80 8.88
CA ASP A 61 -2.50 -5.78 7.82
C ASP A 61 -2.21 -6.89 6.79
N ALA A 62 -3.22 -7.71 6.50
CA ALA A 62 -3.08 -8.89 5.64
C ALA A 62 -2.93 -8.53 4.15
N TYR A 63 -3.27 -7.30 3.75
CA TYR A 63 -3.26 -6.89 2.36
C TYR A 63 -2.03 -6.07 1.96
N GLY A 64 -1.93 -4.84 2.48
CA GLY A 64 -0.85 -3.92 2.14
C GLY A 64 0.41 -4.13 2.98
N GLY A 65 0.36 -5.00 4.00
CA GLY A 65 1.35 -5.01 5.08
C GLY A 65 1.27 -3.75 5.93
N GLY A 66 2.30 -3.47 6.71
CA GLY A 66 2.22 -2.38 7.67
C GLY A 66 1.53 -2.79 8.97
N ILE A 67 1.25 -1.83 9.85
CA ILE A 67 0.43 -2.07 11.03
C ILE A 67 -1.05 -2.25 10.65
N PRO A 68 -1.88 -2.91 11.47
CA PRO A 68 -3.32 -3.03 11.24
C PRO A 68 -3.99 -1.68 10.95
N TYR A 69 -4.87 -1.65 9.94
CA TYR A 69 -5.48 -0.42 9.45
C TYR A 69 -6.97 -0.61 9.15
N ASP A 70 -7.80 0.34 9.62
CA ASP A 70 -9.21 0.53 9.22
C ASP A 70 -10.06 -0.77 9.18
N ASN A 71 -10.00 -1.57 10.25
CA ASN A 71 -10.71 -2.85 10.38
C ASN A 71 -10.49 -3.85 9.24
N ARG A 72 -9.39 -3.72 8.50
CA ARG A 72 -9.01 -4.67 7.45
C ARG A 72 -8.57 -6.01 8.07
N PRO A 73 -8.67 -7.12 7.31
CA PRO A 73 -8.15 -8.40 7.73
C PRO A 73 -6.69 -8.31 8.17
N ILE A 74 -6.38 -9.05 9.23
CA ILE A 74 -5.07 -9.08 9.85
C ILE A 74 -4.46 -10.47 9.73
N ARG A 75 -3.13 -10.56 9.77
CA ARG A 75 -2.40 -11.83 9.84
C ARG A 75 -1.21 -11.72 10.77
N SER A 76 -0.73 -12.85 11.27
CA SER A 76 0.55 -12.90 11.99
C SER A 76 1.70 -13.00 10.99
N GLU A 77 2.75 -12.22 11.19
CA GLU A 77 3.97 -12.25 10.38
C GLU A 77 5.21 -12.10 11.26
N TYR A 78 6.34 -12.68 10.83
CA TYR A 78 7.60 -12.62 11.56
C TYR A 78 8.55 -11.56 10.98
N PHE A 79 9.18 -10.78 11.87
CA PHE A 79 10.12 -9.71 11.50
C PHE A 79 11.42 -9.85 12.28
N ILE A 80 12.52 -9.41 11.69
CA ILE A 80 13.74 -9.11 12.45
C ILE A 80 13.45 -7.87 13.30
N LYS A 81 13.85 -7.88 14.57
CA LYS A 81 13.68 -6.73 15.48
C LYS A 81 14.29 -5.47 14.86
N GLY A 82 13.51 -4.39 14.86
CA GLY A 82 13.87 -3.10 14.26
C GLY A 82 13.51 -2.98 12.77
N THR A 83 13.00 -4.03 12.14
CA THR A 83 12.49 -3.99 10.76
C THR A 83 10.98 -4.16 10.67
N GLU A 84 10.30 -4.31 11.81
CA GLU A 84 8.85 -4.35 11.85
C GLU A 84 8.23 -3.06 11.29
N PRO A 85 7.07 -3.16 10.63
CA PRO A 85 6.35 -1.99 10.20
C PRO A 85 5.91 -1.13 11.39
N THR A 86 6.12 0.17 11.28
CA THR A 86 5.71 1.16 12.29
C THR A 86 4.57 2.07 11.81
N SER A 87 4.08 1.86 10.60
CA SER A 87 3.03 2.66 9.97
C SER A 87 2.12 1.79 9.09
N PRO A 88 0.91 2.26 8.75
CA PRO A 88 0.07 1.60 7.76
C PRO A 88 0.78 1.52 6.40
N SER A 89 0.33 0.59 5.56
CA SER A 89 0.86 0.49 4.19
C SER A 89 0.65 1.78 3.40
N GLN A 90 1.64 2.14 2.59
CA GLN A 90 1.60 3.31 1.70
C GLN A 90 0.58 3.16 0.55
N VAL A 91 0.07 1.96 0.34
CA VAL A 91 -1.01 1.74 -0.64
C VAL A 91 -2.32 2.38 -0.19
N TYR A 92 -2.50 2.64 1.11
CA TYR A 92 -3.68 3.34 1.63
C TYR A 92 -3.46 4.84 1.55
N GLN A 93 -4.16 5.49 0.61
CA GLN A 93 -4.03 6.92 0.38
C GLN A 93 -5.36 7.63 0.60
N LYS A 94 -5.33 8.65 1.46
CA LYS A 94 -6.45 9.57 1.65
C LYS A 94 -6.37 10.68 0.63
N LEU A 95 -7.26 10.66 -0.35
CA LEU A 95 -7.31 11.65 -1.42
C LEU A 95 -8.36 12.72 -1.12
N ARG A 96 -8.04 13.96 -1.51
CA ARG A 96 -8.96 15.11 -1.45
C ARG A 96 -9.70 15.19 -2.77
N LEU A 97 -11.02 15.06 -2.73
CA LEU A 97 -11.92 15.07 -3.88
C LEU A 97 -12.63 16.42 -3.97
N SER A 98 -12.83 16.90 -5.20
CA SER A 98 -13.56 18.14 -5.42
C SER A 98 -15.04 17.98 -5.04
N LYS A 99 -15.60 19.00 -4.37
CA LYS A 99 -17.04 19.11 -4.13
C LYS A 99 -17.81 19.64 -5.34
N HIS A 100 -17.10 20.29 -6.26
CA HIS A 100 -17.67 21.00 -7.41
C HIS A 100 -17.57 20.19 -8.70
N ASP A 101 -16.61 19.26 -8.78
CA ASP A 101 -16.37 18.40 -9.93
C ASP A 101 -16.28 16.93 -9.51
N SER A 102 -17.41 16.24 -9.64
CA SER A 102 -17.57 14.87 -9.16
C SER A 102 -16.61 13.92 -9.88
N GLY A 103 -15.79 13.21 -9.10
CA GLY A 103 -14.85 12.23 -9.63
C GLY A 103 -13.48 12.82 -9.98
N LYS A 104 -13.21 14.07 -9.62
CA LYS A 104 -11.88 14.69 -9.73
C LYS A 104 -11.26 14.96 -8.35
N LEU A 105 -9.93 15.05 -8.35
CA LEU A 105 -9.15 15.53 -7.20
C LEU A 105 -9.42 17.02 -6.99
N ALA A 106 -9.43 17.45 -5.74
CA ALA A 106 -9.57 18.87 -5.40
C ALA A 106 -8.36 19.67 -5.90
N SER A 107 -8.63 20.81 -6.52
CA SER A 107 -7.61 21.78 -6.93
C SER A 107 -6.90 22.40 -5.71
N PRO A 108 -5.71 23.00 -5.89
CA PRO A 108 -5.02 23.71 -4.80
C PRO A 108 -5.90 24.77 -4.13
N TRP A 109 -6.69 25.51 -4.91
CA TRP A 109 -7.61 26.52 -4.40
C TRP A 109 -8.70 25.91 -3.52
N GLU A 110 -9.35 24.84 -3.98
CA GLU A 110 -10.39 24.14 -3.20
C GLU A 110 -9.81 23.60 -1.89
N VAL A 111 -8.58 23.08 -1.93
CA VAL A 111 -7.88 22.59 -0.75
C VAL A 111 -7.61 23.71 0.26
N GLU A 112 -7.13 24.87 -0.20
CA GLU A 112 -6.84 26.04 0.63
C GLU A 112 -8.10 26.59 1.31
N HIS A 113 -9.24 26.55 0.61
CA HIS A 113 -10.53 27.07 1.10
C HIS A 113 -11.40 26.00 1.79
N GLY A 114 -10.89 24.78 1.98
CA GLY A 114 -11.64 23.70 2.62
C GLY A 114 -12.82 23.15 1.80
N SER A 115 -12.90 23.47 0.50
CA SER A 115 -13.96 23.02 -0.40
C SER A 115 -13.66 21.66 -1.05
N TYR A 116 -13.41 20.66 -0.21
CA TYR A 116 -13.15 19.29 -0.66
C TYR A 116 -13.77 18.27 0.29
N ASP A 117 -13.96 17.05 -0.21
CA ASP A 117 -14.23 15.86 0.59
C ASP A 117 -12.98 14.98 0.65
N THR A 118 -12.89 14.09 1.64
CA THR A 118 -11.79 13.11 1.71
C THR A 118 -12.32 11.70 1.56
N LYS A 119 -11.59 10.88 0.80
CA LYS A 119 -11.90 9.46 0.65
C LYS A 119 -10.62 8.64 0.62
N ASP A 120 -10.65 7.48 1.28
CA ASP A 120 -9.55 6.53 1.26
C ASP A 120 -9.61 5.66 0.01
N TYR A 121 -8.45 5.50 -0.62
CA TYR A 121 -8.23 4.68 -1.81
C TYR A 121 -7.08 3.69 -1.58
N ILE A 122 -7.10 2.60 -2.33
CA ILE A 122 -6.01 1.65 -2.46
C ILE A 122 -5.29 1.96 -3.77
N VAL A 123 -4.11 2.54 -3.65
CA VAL A 123 -3.30 3.00 -4.77
C VAL A 123 -2.09 2.09 -4.92
N LEU A 124 -2.13 1.23 -5.94
CA LEU A 124 -1.01 0.36 -6.31
C LEU A 124 -0.19 1.06 -7.39
N LYS A 125 0.94 1.65 -6.98
CA LYS A 125 1.83 2.39 -7.87
C LYS A 125 3.23 1.81 -7.83
N GLU A 126 3.79 1.54 -9.00
CA GLU A 126 5.10 0.94 -9.12
C GLU A 126 5.89 1.54 -10.29
N ASN A 127 7.22 1.53 -10.20
CA ASN A 127 8.10 2.01 -11.26
C ASN A 127 8.92 0.88 -11.87
N ASP A 128 8.79 0.66 -13.17
CA ASP A 128 9.60 -0.29 -13.92
C ASP A 128 11.06 0.19 -14.03
N GLN A 129 11.92 -0.27 -13.12
CA GLN A 129 13.32 0.15 -13.02
C GLN A 129 14.22 -0.38 -14.16
N ILE A 130 13.75 -1.37 -14.92
CA ILE A 130 14.52 -2.01 -16.01
C ILE A 130 13.98 -1.65 -17.40
N SER A 131 12.99 -0.77 -17.47
CA SER A 131 12.47 -0.25 -18.73
C SER A 131 13.53 0.55 -19.47
N ILE A 132 13.78 0.18 -20.73
CA ILE A 132 14.73 0.84 -21.63
C ILE A 132 14.05 1.70 -22.70
N ASP A 133 12.72 1.65 -22.79
CA ASP A 133 11.91 2.32 -23.81
C ASP A 133 10.92 3.33 -23.21
N GLY A 134 11.06 3.65 -21.92
CA GLY A 134 10.21 4.59 -21.19
C GLY A 134 8.82 4.03 -20.86
N LYS A 135 8.54 2.76 -21.21
CA LYS A 135 7.26 2.11 -20.95
C LYS A 135 7.28 1.40 -19.60
N ASN A 136 6.38 1.79 -18.69
CA ASN A 136 6.27 1.17 -17.37
C ASN A 136 5.36 -0.08 -17.43
N ARG A 137 5.95 -1.23 -17.77
CA ARG A 137 5.20 -2.49 -17.95
C ARG A 137 4.66 -3.03 -16.62
N TRP A 138 5.32 -2.70 -15.51
CA TRP A 138 4.89 -3.14 -14.19
C TRP A 138 3.58 -2.45 -13.81
N GLN A 139 3.49 -1.13 -14.01
CA GLN A 139 2.25 -0.39 -13.78
C GLN A 139 1.13 -0.81 -14.74
N GLU A 140 1.44 -1.08 -16.01
CA GLU A 140 0.44 -1.59 -16.96
C GLU A 140 -0.14 -2.93 -16.50
N GLY A 141 0.71 -3.86 -16.06
CA GLY A 141 0.29 -5.15 -15.51
C GLY A 141 -0.60 -4.98 -14.27
N ILE A 142 -0.24 -4.06 -13.36
CA ILE A 142 -1.06 -3.73 -12.18
C ILE A 142 -2.42 -3.17 -12.61
N ASN A 143 -2.44 -2.22 -13.55
CA ASN A 143 -3.67 -1.60 -14.01
C ASN A 143 -4.61 -2.61 -14.68
N GLU A 144 -4.09 -3.50 -15.52
CA GLU A 144 -4.88 -4.57 -16.16
C GLU A 144 -5.36 -5.60 -15.15
N TRP A 145 -4.51 -5.97 -14.17
CA TRP A 145 -4.92 -6.86 -13.09
C TRP A 145 -6.06 -6.25 -12.25
N ILE A 146 -5.97 -4.96 -11.89
CA ILE A 146 -7.05 -4.26 -11.17
C ILE A 146 -8.35 -4.34 -11.98
N LYS A 147 -8.30 -3.98 -13.28
CA LYS A 147 -9.49 -3.99 -14.17
C LYS A 147 -10.15 -5.36 -14.29
N THR A 148 -9.37 -6.43 -14.27
CA THR A 148 -9.85 -7.80 -14.47
C THR A 148 -10.25 -8.50 -13.18
N THR A 149 -9.63 -8.14 -12.06
CA THR A 149 -9.84 -8.77 -10.74
C THR A 149 -10.90 -8.06 -9.93
N TYR A 150 -10.88 -6.72 -9.95
CA TYR A 150 -11.83 -5.89 -9.23
C TYR A 150 -12.82 -5.32 -10.23
N ALA A 151 -14.11 -5.59 -10.02
CA ALA A 151 -15.15 -5.00 -10.84
C ALA A 151 -15.45 -3.57 -10.36
N ALA A 152 -16.29 -2.85 -11.10
CA ALA A 152 -16.69 -1.47 -10.78
C ALA A 152 -17.37 -1.30 -9.40
N ASP A 153 -17.67 -2.39 -8.70
CA ASP A 153 -18.20 -2.43 -7.33
C ASP A 153 -17.12 -2.28 -6.24
N ARG A 154 -15.83 -2.18 -6.63
CA ARG A 154 -14.70 -1.90 -5.73
C ARG A 154 -14.07 -0.54 -6.03
N PRO A 155 -14.81 0.57 -5.86
CA PRO A 155 -14.36 1.92 -6.26
C PRO A 155 -13.11 2.40 -5.52
N GLU A 156 -12.75 1.78 -4.39
CA GLU A 156 -11.52 2.10 -3.66
C GLU A 156 -10.24 1.80 -4.45
N TYR A 157 -10.27 0.97 -5.48
CA TYR A 157 -9.11 0.69 -6.37
C TYR A 157 -9.01 1.63 -7.58
N TYR A 158 -9.97 2.55 -7.73
CA TYR A 158 -10.05 3.46 -8.88
C TYR A 158 -9.96 4.92 -8.40
N PRO A 159 -8.78 5.35 -7.92
CA PRO A 159 -8.57 6.74 -7.53
C PRO A 159 -8.71 7.67 -8.75
N PRO A 160 -9.38 8.82 -8.60
CA PRO A 160 -9.33 9.90 -9.58
C PRO A 160 -7.90 10.32 -9.90
N THR A 161 -7.65 10.59 -11.18
CA THR A 161 -6.34 11.07 -11.67
C THR A 161 -6.37 12.53 -12.12
N GLU A 162 -7.56 13.03 -12.49
CA GLU A 162 -7.73 14.41 -12.94
C GLU A 162 -7.98 15.34 -11.76
N THR A 163 -7.47 16.57 -11.87
CA THR A 163 -7.72 17.65 -10.89
C THR A 163 -8.85 18.53 -11.40
N SER A 164 -9.72 18.99 -10.48
CA SER A 164 -10.81 19.91 -10.76
C SER A 164 -10.30 21.21 -11.38
N ASP A 165 -11.05 21.70 -12.37
CA ASP A 165 -10.88 23.00 -13.02
C ASP A 165 -11.87 24.05 -12.50
N TYR A 166 -12.55 23.77 -11.39
CA TYR A 166 -13.44 24.72 -10.73
C TYR A 166 -12.72 26.04 -10.42
N LYS A 167 -13.39 27.13 -10.76
CA LYS A 167 -13.00 28.50 -10.40
C LYS A 167 -14.18 29.12 -9.70
N GLU A 168 -13.91 29.88 -8.64
CA GLU A 168 -14.95 30.67 -7.99
C GLU A 168 -15.52 31.69 -8.98
N ASP A 169 -16.85 31.71 -9.12
CA ASP A 169 -17.52 32.77 -9.85
C ASP A 169 -17.44 34.06 -9.03
N GLU A 170 -16.57 35.01 -9.44
CA GLU A 170 -16.43 36.33 -8.81
C GLU A 170 -17.76 37.14 -8.76
N ASN A 171 -18.82 36.69 -9.43
CA ASN A 171 -20.11 37.36 -9.53
C ASN A 171 -21.07 37.09 -8.35
N ASN A 172 -20.69 36.25 -7.38
CA ASN A 172 -21.58 35.94 -6.25
C ASN A 172 -20.95 36.20 -4.89
N ASN A 173 -20.11 37.24 -4.80
CA ASN A 173 -19.65 37.74 -3.52
C ASN A 173 -20.79 38.52 -2.84
N PRO A 174 -21.42 38.04 -1.75
CA PRO A 174 -22.32 38.89 -0.98
C PRO A 174 -21.45 40.04 -0.46
N THR A 175 -21.77 41.26 -0.88
CA THR A 175 -21.14 42.48 -0.39
C THR A 175 -21.01 42.39 1.13
N LEU A 176 -19.79 42.23 1.63
CA LEU A 176 -19.51 42.32 3.05
C LEU A 176 -20.03 43.69 3.49
N THR A 177 -21.11 43.68 4.27
CA THR A 177 -21.65 44.91 4.87
C THR A 177 -20.53 45.49 5.72
N PRO A 178 -20.13 46.76 5.54
CA PRO A 178 -19.01 47.32 6.27
C PRO A 178 -19.31 47.23 7.77
N ILE A 179 -18.43 46.53 8.49
CA ILE A 179 -18.43 46.51 9.96
C ILE A 179 -18.28 47.97 10.41
N PRO A 180 -19.18 48.52 11.24
CA PRO A 180 -19.01 49.87 11.75
C PRO A 180 -17.69 49.95 12.50
N SER A 181 -16.85 50.91 12.10
CA SER A 181 -15.58 51.20 12.76
C SER A 181 -15.80 51.40 14.25
N ALA A 182 -15.23 50.51 15.06
CA ALA A 182 -15.16 50.71 16.50
C ALA A 182 -14.36 51.99 16.76
N THR A 183 -15.04 53.01 17.29
CA THR A 183 -14.41 54.23 17.77
C THR A 183 -13.46 53.86 18.91
N LEU A 184 -12.16 54.04 18.69
CA LEU A 184 -11.15 53.86 19.72
C LEU A 184 -11.41 54.87 20.84
N THR A 185 -11.76 54.36 22.02
CA THR A 185 -11.85 55.15 23.24
C THR A 185 -10.42 55.49 23.67
N PRO A 186 -10.07 56.76 23.98
CA PRO A 186 -8.71 57.10 24.35
C PRO A 186 -8.32 56.47 25.69
N THR A 187 -7.22 55.71 25.66
CA THR A 187 -6.52 55.16 26.83
C THR A 187 -6.06 56.27 27.76
N GLN A 188 -6.49 56.26 29.02
CA GLN A 188 -5.95 57.14 30.05
C GLN A 188 -4.53 56.70 30.45
N THR A 189 -3.59 57.64 30.40
CA THR A 189 -2.21 57.49 30.86
C THR A 189 -2.16 57.42 32.40
N PRO A 190 -1.48 56.45 33.01
CA PRO A 190 -1.20 56.51 34.44
C PRO A 190 -0.04 57.47 34.73
N THR A 191 -0.28 58.41 35.66
CA THR A 191 0.68 59.36 36.24
C THR A 191 1.79 58.62 37.00
N PRO A 192 3.07 59.03 36.88
CA PRO A 192 4.15 58.46 37.69
C PRO A 192 4.14 59.05 39.11
N THR A 193 4.22 58.18 40.11
CA THR A 193 4.42 58.55 41.52
C THR A 193 5.90 58.78 41.79
N LEU A 194 6.23 59.88 42.49
CA LEU A 194 7.52 60.15 43.12
C LEU A 194 7.65 59.41 44.45
#